data_AF-A0A0P1AKR9-F1
#
_entry.id   AF-A0A0P1AKR9-F1
#
_cell.length_a   1.000
_cell.length_b   1.000
_cell.length_c   1.000
_cell.angle_alpha   90.00
_cell.angle_beta   90.00
_cell.angle_gamma   90.00
#
_symmetry.space_group_name_H-M   'P 1'
#
loop_
_entity.id
_entity.type
_entity.pdbx_description
1 polymer ?
#
loop_
_entity_poly.entity_id
_entity_poly.type
_entity_poly.pdbx_seq_one_letter_code
_entity_poly.pdbx_strand_id
1 'polypeptide(L)'
;MRGEEKSSLEPIAKARAELTIKMRRWNVMLYGDLPYILGYATSGSDLQVVAIKRSDGPCRASVILDFSVFEDKVGALKVFYNLAFLLHQMAKLTKRSYACDLEPFVPDENEKRKIVLLDVFIERTIRRTQSSGEMDVERLKSVYETLQGLDESSPVTHLQTVEKLSVKRDGRLVVELSPIGYLRLPTIDELSEWLRHMLTALKYWHGCGYCHGDIRWRNIVLVPTSGFSYWVLIDMDESRQLNTTTIRWKHRYQGHKLRFQHDLCQLADTPELTAEVALATLEEVE
;
A
#
# COMPACT_ATOMS: atom_id res chain seq x y z
N MET A 1 -17.67 -2.99 -0.65
CA MET A 1 -18.70 -2.61 0.35
C MET A 1 -18.18 -2.99 1.73
N ARG A 2 -18.62 -2.32 2.80
CA ARG A 2 -18.28 -2.69 4.20
C ARG A 2 -19.55 -3.05 4.97
N GLY A 3 -19.48 -4.00 5.87
CA GLY A 3 -20.64 -4.50 6.60
C GLY A 3 -20.36 -4.65 8.09
N GLU A 4 -21.38 -4.43 8.91
CA GLU A 4 -21.41 -4.83 10.31
C GLU A 4 -22.74 -5.52 10.64
N GLU A 5 -22.67 -6.62 11.38
CA GLU A 5 -23.84 -7.39 11.80
C GLU A 5 -23.91 -7.46 13.32
N LYS A 6 -25.14 -7.37 13.85
CA LYS A 6 -25.45 -7.60 15.26
C LYS A 6 -26.62 -8.56 15.43
N SER A 7 -26.66 -9.15 16.62
CA SER A 7 -27.79 -9.96 17.03
C SER A 7 -29.07 -9.11 17.11
N SER A 8 -30.23 -9.72 16.90
CA SER A 8 -31.54 -9.04 16.99
C SER A 8 -31.84 -8.44 18.37
N LEU A 9 -31.07 -8.81 19.39
CA LEU A 9 -31.19 -8.27 20.75
C LEU A 9 -30.47 -6.93 20.92
N GLU A 10 -29.64 -6.53 19.96
CA GLU A 10 -28.87 -5.31 20.00
C GLU A 10 -29.44 -4.26 19.05
N PRO A 11 -29.44 -2.98 19.42
CA PRO A 11 -29.94 -1.94 18.52
C PRO A 11 -29.05 -1.81 17.28
N ILE A 12 -29.65 -1.64 16.10
CA ILE A 12 -28.93 -1.43 14.83
C ILE A 12 -27.97 -0.23 14.87
N ALA A 13 -28.25 0.76 15.74
CA ALA A 13 -27.36 1.88 15.99
C ALA A 13 -25.97 1.44 16.50
N LYS A 14 -25.88 0.32 17.22
CA LYS A 14 -24.60 -0.26 17.67
C LYS A 14 -23.81 -0.84 16.50
N ALA A 15 -24.46 -1.57 15.59
CA ALA A 15 -23.85 -2.05 14.35
C ALA A 15 -23.27 -0.88 13.53
N ARG A 16 -24.05 0.20 13.37
CA ARG A 16 -23.59 1.41 12.65
C ARG A 16 -22.44 2.13 13.35
N ALA A 17 -22.48 2.22 14.69
CA ALA A 17 -21.40 2.82 15.46
C ALA A 17 -20.10 2.01 15.32
N GLU A 18 -20.18 0.69 15.40
CA GLU A 18 -19.02 -0.18 15.18
C GLU A 18 -18.48 -0.12 13.75
N LEU A 19 -19.36 -0.08 12.75
CA LEU A 19 -18.98 0.17 11.36
C LEU A 19 -18.20 1.49 11.21
N THR A 20 -18.65 2.55 11.90
CA THR A 20 -17.96 3.84 11.93
C THR A 20 -16.60 3.75 12.63
N ILE A 21 -16.52 3.01 13.75
CA ILE A 21 -15.25 2.80 14.49
C ILE A 21 -14.24 2.00 13.67
N LYS A 22 -14.70 0.99 12.90
CA LYS A 22 -13.85 0.22 11.98
C LYS A 22 -13.39 1.06 10.79
N MET A 23 -14.18 2.04 10.39
CA MET A 23 -13.87 2.99 9.31
C MET A 23 -13.15 4.23 9.83
N ARG A 24 -11.94 4.05 10.37
CA ARG A 24 -11.19 5.12 11.02
C ARG A 24 -10.77 6.24 10.09
N ARG A 25 -10.27 5.94 8.88
CA ARG A 25 -9.85 6.95 7.89
C ARG A 25 -10.09 6.48 6.46
N TRP A 26 -10.27 7.44 5.57
CA TRP A 26 -10.35 7.18 4.14
C TRP A 26 -8.96 6.83 3.62
N ASN A 27 -8.73 5.58 3.25
CA ASN A 27 -7.50 5.18 2.59
C ASN A 27 -7.70 5.24 1.07
N VAL A 28 -7.06 6.21 0.41
CA VAL A 28 -7.10 6.39 -1.06
C VAL A 28 -6.58 5.14 -1.78
N MET A 29 -5.66 4.38 -1.19
CA MET A 29 -5.22 3.10 -1.77
C MET A 29 -6.30 2.02 -1.76
N LEU A 30 -7.30 2.09 -0.87
CA LEU A 30 -8.39 1.11 -0.80
C LEU A 30 -9.66 1.58 -1.51
N TYR A 31 -9.91 2.88 -1.51
CA TYR A 31 -11.17 3.45 -1.99
C TYR A 31 -11.02 4.43 -3.16
N GLY A 32 -9.77 4.77 -3.53
CA GLY A 32 -9.48 5.69 -4.63
C GLY A 32 -10.11 7.07 -4.43
N ASP A 33 -10.53 7.65 -5.55
CA ASP A 33 -11.22 8.94 -5.62
C ASP A 33 -12.73 8.85 -5.46
N LEU A 34 -13.25 7.73 -4.95
CA LEU A 34 -14.68 7.60 -4.71
C LEU A 34 -15.17 8.71 -3.76
N PRO A 35 -16.32 9.34 -4.04
CA PRO A 35 -16.88 10.35 -3.13
C PRO A 35 -17.39 9.73 -1.81
N TYR A 36 -17.76 8.45 -1.86
CA TYR A 36 -18.18 7.64 -0.73
C TYR A 36 -18.04 6.16 -1.08
N ILE A 37 -17.99 5.30 -0.06
CA ILE A 37 -18.23 3.87 -0.24
C ILE A 37 -19.59 3.48 0.33
N LEU A 38 -20.21 2.48 -0.27
CA LEU A 38 -21.41 1.88 0.27
C LEU A 38 -21.04 0.91 1.40
N GLY A 39 -21.91 0.87 2.41
CA GLY A 39 -21.87 -0.13 3.46
C GLY A 39 -23.26 -0.52 3.93
N TYR A 40 -23.31 -1.48 4.85
CA TYR A 40 -24.55 -1.90 5.49
C TYR A 40 -24.34 -2.15 7.00
N ALA A 41 -25.41 -1.99 7.76
CA ALA A 41 -25.50 -2.40 9.15
C ALA A 41 -26.77 -3.23 9.35
N THR A 42 -26.68 -4.35 10.06
CA THR A 42 -27.84 -5.21 10.35
C THR A 42 -28.03 -5.44 11.84
N SER A 43 -29.29 -5.57 12.25
CA SER A 43 -29.68 -6.19 13.52
C SER A 43 -30.93 -7.04 13.30
N GLY A 44 -30.79 -8.36 13.36
CA GLY A 44 -31.88 -9.26 12.99
C GLY A 44 -32.37 -9.00 11.56
N SER A 45 -33.66 -8.62 11.42
CA SER A 45 -34.28 -8.30 10.14
C SER A 45 -34.10 -6.86 9.68
N ASP A 46 -33.64 -5.98 10.57
CA ASP A 46 -33.45 -4.57 10.27
C ASP A 46 -32.14 -4.38 9.50
N LEU A 47 -32.22 -3.65 8.39
CA LEU A 47 -31.10 -3.38 7.50
C LEU A 47 -31.02 -1.88 7.22
N GLN A 48 -29.88 -1.29 7.55
CA GLN A 48 -29.52 0.07 7.14
C GLN A 48 -28.48 0.01 6.04
N VAL A 49 -28.78 0.59 4.88
CA VAL A 49 -27.78 0.88 3.85
C VAL A 49 -27.17 2.25 4.15
N VAL A 50 -25.84 2.32 4.18
CA VAL A 50 -25.12 3.53 4.56
C VAL A 50 -24.16 4.01 3.45
N ALA A 51 -23.99 5.32 3.36
CA ALA A 51 -22.87 5.96 2.66
C ALA A 51 -21.81 6.33 3.70
N ILE A 52 -20.59 5.84 3.49
CA ILE A 52 -19.43 6.26 4.25
C ILE A 52 -18.66 7.25 3.38
N LYS A 53 -18.73 8.54 3.73
CA LYS A 53 -18.17 9.63 2.93
C LYS A 53 -16.68 9.83 3.19
N ARG A 54 -15.94 10.24 2.17
CA ARG A 54 -14.55 10.70 2.31
C ARG A 54 -14.52 11.94 3.22
N SER A 55 -13.59 11.95 4.17
CA SER A 55 -13.33 13.07 5.07
C SER A 55 -11.86 13.08 5.45
N ASP A 56 -11.31 14.25 5.78
CA ASP A 56 -9.93 14.39 6.28
C ASP A 56 -9.78 13.86 7.72
N GLY A 57 -10.90 13.76 8.44
CA GLY A 57 -11.01 13.11 9.75
C GLY A 57 -11.65 11.72 9.69
N PRO A 58 -12.17 11.23 10.82
CA PRO A 58 -12.84 9.94 10.86
C PRO A 58 -14.05 9.86 9.92
N CYS A 59 -14.05 8.84 9.07
CA CYS A 59 -15.18 8.61 8.17
C CYS A 59 -16.43 8.31 8.99
N ARG A 60 -17.59 8.81 8.53
CA ARG A 60 -18.88 8.57 9.20
C ARG A 60 -19.82 7.81 8.29
N ALA A 61 -20.44 6.76 8.82
CA ALA A 61 -21.53 6.05 8.15
C ALA A 61 -22.83 6.85 8.28
N SER A 62 -23.32 7.37 7.16
CA SER A 62 -24.61 8.07 7.06
C SER A 62 -25.67 7.15 6.48
N VAL A 63 -26.82 7.03 7.13
CA VAL A 63 -27.93 6.19 6.64
C VAL A 63 -28.49 6.78 5.36
N ILE A 64 -28.58 5.97 4.32
CA ILE A 64 -29.23 6.30 3.05
C ILE A 64 -30.64 5.68 3.03
N LEU A 65 -30.75 4.43 3.51
CA LEU A 65 -31.99 3.67 3.56
C LEU A 65 -32.06 2.87 4.85
N ASP A 66 -33.26 2.71 5.36
CA ASP A 66 -33.58 1.98 6.58
C ASP A 66 -34.87 1.20 6.34
N PHE A 67 -34.79 -0.13 6.46
CA PHE A 67 -35.95 -0.99 6.27
C PHE A 67 -35.78 -2.35 6.97
N SER A 68 -36.91 -2.98 7.29
CA SER A 68 -36.96 -4.38 7.71
C SER A 68 -37.12 -5.28 6.49
N VAL A 69 -36.20 -6.23 6.31
CA VAL A 69 -36.16 -7.12 5.12
C VAL A 69 -37.43 -7.96 5.00
N PHE A 70 -38.05 -8.33 6.12
CA PHE A 70 -39.25 -9.16 6.11
C PHE A 70 -40.54 -8.35 5.95
N GLU A 71 -40.56 -7.10 6.40
CA GLU A 71 -41.74 -6.23 6.33
C GLU A 71 -41.80 -5.48 4.99
N ASP A 72 -40.66 -5.09 4.42
CA ASP A 72 -40.56 -4.36 3.15
C ASP A 72 -39.78 -5.16 2.09
N LYS A 73 -40.31 -6.32 1.71
CA LYS A 73 -39.68 -7.20 0.71
C LYS A 73 -39.50 -6.53 -0.66
N VAL A 74 -40.47 -5.71 -1.06
CA VAL A 74 -40.44 -5.01 -2.36
C VAL A 74 -39.39 -3.91 -2.35
N GLY A 75 -39.31 -3.14 -1.26
CA GLY A 75 -38.25 -2.15 -1.05
C GLY A 75 -36.88 -2.81 -1.05
N ALA A 76 -36.71 -3.89 -0.28
CA ALA A 76 -35.46 -4.67 -0.23
C ALA A 76 -35.01 -5.11 -1.63
N LEU A 77 -35.92 -5.72 -2.41
CA LEU A 77 -35.62 -6.15 -3.79
C LEU A 77 -35.19 -4.98 -4.69
N LYS A 78 -35.89 -3.83 -4.62
CA LYS A 78 -35.52 -2.63 -5.37
C LYS A 78 -34.14 -2.12 -4.99
N VAL A 79 -33.80 -2.13 -3.69
CA VAL A 79 -32.49 -1.71 -3.19
C VAL A 79 -31.38 -2.59 -3.74
N PHE A 80 -31.51 -3.92 -3.60
CA PHE A 80 -30.50 -4.86 -4.10
C PHE A 80 -30.36 -4.80 -5.63
N TYR A 81 -31.47 -4.62 -6.36
CA TYR A 81 -31.42 -4.42 -7.81
C TYR A 81 -30.66 -3.15 -8.19
N ASN A 82 -30.98 -2.01 -7.57
CA ASN A 82 -30.33 -0.73 -7.85
C ASN A 82 -28.86 -0.71 -7.42
N LEU A 83 -28.49 -1.50 -6.40
CA LEU A 83 -27.14 -1.61 -5.91
C LEU A 83 -26.16 -2.08 -6.99
N ALA A 84 -26.59 -2.99 -7.87
CA ALA A 84 -25.76 -3.47 -8.98
C ALA A 84 -25.36 -2.32 -9.93
N PHE A 85 -26.30 -1.43 -10.27
CA PHE A 85 -26.04 -0.28 -11.13
C PHE A 85 -25.15 0.76 -10.46
N LEU A 86 -25.37 1.01 -9.16
CA LEU A 86 -24.52 1.92 -8.37
C LEU A 86 -23.08 1.39 -8.31
N LEU A 87 -22.89 0.11 -7.99
CA LEU A 87 -21.57 -0.53 -7.94
C LEU A 87 -20.87 -0.46 -9.31
N HIS A 88 -21.60 -0.65 -10.41
CA HIS A 88 -21.06 -0.50 -11.76
C HIS A 88 -20.58 0.93 -12.05
N GLN A 89 -21.33 1.96 -11.66
CA GLN A 89 -20.90 3.36 -11.81
C GLN A 89 -19.73 3.71 -10.91
N MET A 90 -19.75 3.24 -9.66
CA MET A 90 -18.63 3.41 -8.73
C MET A 90 -17.35 2.80 -9.29
N ALA A 91 -17.41 1.60 -9.88
CA ALA A 91 -16.26 0.97 -10.53
C ALA A 91 -15.62 1.87 -11.59
N LYS A 92 -16.44 2.50 -12.46
CA LYS A 92 -15.98 3.45 -13.48
C LYS A 92 -15.32 4.70 -12.88
N LEU A 93 -15.85 5.20 -11.75
CA LEU A 93 -15.35 6.40 -11.09
C LEU A 93 -14.06 6.18 -10.29
N THR A 94 -13.74 4.94 -9.90
CA THR A 94 -12.55 4.68 -9.06
C THR A 94 -11.23 5.05 -9.74
N LYS A 95 -11.21 5.22 -11.07
CA LYS A 95 -10.03 5.47 -11.92
C LYS A 95 -8.87 4.51 -11.65
N ARG A 96 -9.14 3.33 -11.09
CA ARG A 96 -8.11 2.32 -10.83
C ARG A 96 -7.69 1.67 -12.12
N SER A 97 -6.39 1.66 -12.38
CA SER A 97 -5.78 1.01 -13.54
C SER A 97 -5.81 -0.52 -13.48
N TYR A 98 -6.10 -1.10 -12.31
CA TYR A 98 -6.11 -2.55 -12.10
C TYR A 98 -7.35 -2.98 -11.32
N ALA A 99 -7.96 -4.07 -11.76
CA ALA A 99 -8.89 -4.83 -10.94
C ALA A 99 -8.10 -5.35 -9.72
N CYS A 100 -8.49 -4.89 -8.53
CA CYS A 100 -8.00 -5.45 -7.29
C CYS A 100 -9.10 -6.39 -6.81
N ASP A 101 -8.77 -7.67 -6.66
CA ASP A 101 -9.58 -8.57 -5.87
C ASP A 101 -9.59 -7.99 -4.46
N LEU A 102 -10.63 -7.21 -4.15
CA LEU A 102 -10.81 -6.55 -2.86
C LEU A 102 -11.20 -7.62 -1.83
N GLU A 103 -10.27 -8.53 -1.55
CA GLU A 103 -10.33 -9.33 -0.36
C GLU A 103 -10.07 -8.41 0.85
N PRO A 104 -10.72 -8.65 2.00
CA PRO A 104 -10.31 -8.01 3.24
C PRO A 104 -8.81 -8.19 3.40
N PHE A 105 -8.07 -7.12 3.71
CA PHE A 105 -6.62 -7.25 3.94
C PHE A 105 -6.38 -8.34 4.99
N VAL A 106 -5.80 -9.45 4.54
CA VAL A 106 -5.27 -10.51 5.40
C VAL A 106 -3.81 -10.16 5.64
N PRO A 107 -3.35 -10.11 6.91
CA PRO A 107 -1.94 -9.95 7.19
C PRO A 107 -1.10 -10.92 6.35
N ASP A 108 -0.14 -10.40 5.58
CA ASP A 108 0.81 -11.23 4.85
C ASP A 108 1.78 -11.82 5.87
N GLU A 109 1.65 -13.11 6.12
CA GLU A 109 2.44 -13.82 7.12
C GLU A 109 3.14 -15.02 6.48
N ASN A 110 4.45 -15.04 6.61
CA ASN A 110 5.27 -16.19 6.25
C ASN A 110 6.23 -16.54 7.39
N GLU A 111 7.11 -17.51 7.17
CA GLU A 111 8.07 -17.97 8.18
C GLU A 111 9.01 -16.84 8.65
N LYS A 112 9.36 -15.91 7.76
CA LYS A 112 10.35 -14.85 8.00
C LYS A 112 9.75 -13.54 8.48
N ARG A 113 8.55 -13.19 8.04
CA ARG A 113 7.93 -11.89 8.34
C ARG A 113 6.42 -11.96 8.44
N LYS A 114 5.87 -11.00 9.17
CA LYS A 114 4.45 -10.65 9.19
C LYS A 114 4.30 -9.17 8.84
N ILE A 115 3.40 -8.86 7.91
CA ILE A 115 3.07 -7.50 7.50
C ILE A 115 1.60 -7.24 7.84
N VAL A 116 1.36 -6.16 8.58
CA VAL A 116 0.02 -5.70 8.94
C VAL A 116 -0.17 -4.27 8.43
N LEU A 117 -1.17 -4.08 7.59
CA LEU A 117 -1.60 -2.76 7.16
C LEU A 117 -2.42 -2.11 8.29
N LEU A 118 -1.94 -0.99 8.81
CA LEU A 118 -2.66 -0.14 9.76
C LEU A 118 -3.11 1.15 9.04
N ASP A 119 -3.80 2.04 9.75
CA ASP A 119 -4.49 3.18 9.11
C ASP A 119 -3.55 4.08 8.29
N VAL A 120 -2.36 4.40 8.85
CA VAL A 120 -1.40 5.34 8.25
C VAL A 120 0.02 4.80 8.12
N PHE A 121 0.30 3.64 8.71
CA PHE A 121 1.58 2.96 8.59
C PHE A 121 1.37 1.46 8.35
N ILE A 122 2.42 0.82 7.84
CA ILE A 122 2.52 -0.63 7.78
C ILE A 122 3.37 -1.08 8.97
N GLU A 123 2.87 -2.02 9.76
CA GLU A 123 3.69 -2.70 10.76
C GLU A 123 4.31 -3.95 10.13
N ARG A 124 5.64 -4.02 10.14
CA ARG A 124 6.42 -5.17 9.69
C ARG A 124 7.10 -5.81 10.90
N THR A 125 6.78 -7.08 11.16
CA THR A 125 7.44 -7.90 12.18
C THR A 125 8.34 -8.92 11.51
N ILE A 126 9.66 -8.83 11.75
CA ILE A 126 10.65 -9.79 11.27
C ILE A 126 10.92 -10.83 12.34
N ARG A 127 10.83 -12.10 11.95
CA ARG A 127 11.03 -13.27 12.81
C ARG A 127 12.47 -13.76 12.69
N ARG A 128 13.06 -14.14 13.83
CA ARG A 128 14.25 -14.99 13.82
C ARG A 128 13.84 -16.39 13.35
N THR A 129 14.21 -16.77 12.14
CA THR A 129 14.07 -18.17 11.69
C THR A 129 15.38 -18.92 11.92
N GLN A 130 15.33 -20.24 12.12
CA GLN A 130 16.53 -21.05 12.30
C GLN A 130 17.43 -21.05 11.04
N SER A 131 16.85 -20.77 9.86
CA SER A 131 17.55 -20.70 8.56
C SER A 131 18.11 -19.30 8.25
N SER A 132 17.55 -18.24 8.83
CA SER A 132 18.11 -16.89 8.79
C SER A 132 19.03 -16.67 10.00
N GLY A 133 20.34 -16.76 9.82
CA GLY A 133 21.29 -16.55 10.92
C GLY A 133 21.13 -15.19 11.60
N GLU A 134 21.66 -15.04 12.82
CA GLU A 134 21.61 -13.78 13.59
C GLU A 134 22.13 -12.57 12.80
N MET A 135 23.05 -12.80 11.87
CA MET A 135 23.57 -11.80 10.94
C MET A 135 22.50 -11.13 10.07
N ASP A 136 21.40 -11.81 9.73
CA ASP A 136 20.38 -11.23 8.85
C ASP A 136 19.43 -10.29 9.61
N VAL A 137 19.16 -10.58 10.89
CA VAL A 137 18.38 -9.68 11.76
C VAL A 137 19.17 -8.44 12.13
N GLU A 138 20.46 -8.58 12.48
CA GLU A 138 21.29 -7.40 12.80
C GLU A 138 21.51 -6.53 11.57
N ARG A 139 21.64 -7.13 10.38
CA ARG A 139 21.68 -6.40 9.13
C ARG A 139 20.38 -5.62 8.90
N LEU A 140 19.21 -6.27 9.00
CA LEU A 140 17.93 -5.59 8.80
C LEU A 140 17.74 -4.47 9.81
N LYS A 141 18.11 -4.70 11.07
CA LYS A 141 18.13 -3.66 12.09
C LYS A 141 18.98 -2.46 11.67
N SER A 142 20.22 -2.69 11.20
CA SER A 142 21.09 -1.61 10.71
C SER A 142 20.49 -0.87 9.51
N VAL A 143 19.82 -1.58 8.59
CA VAL A 143 19.09 -0.97 7.46
C VAL A 143 17.99 -0.04 7.98
N TYR A 144 17.16 -0.50 8.91
CA TYR A 144 16.05 0.32 9.44
C TYR A 144 16.53 1.47 10.34
N GLU A 145 17.59 1.29 11.11
CA GLU A 145 18.23 2.39 11.87
C GLU A 145 18.79 3.47 10.93
N THR A 146 19.42 3.05 9.82
CA THR A 146 19.92 3.98 8.79
C THR A 146 18.77 4.74 8.13
N LEU A 147 17.68 4.03 7.82
CA LEU A 147 16.49 4.62 7.21
C LEU A 147 15.78 5.59 8.14
N GLN A 148 15.71 5.28 9.44
CA GLN A 148 15.16 6.14 10.48
C GLN A 148 15.97 7.45 10.64
N GLY A 149 17.30 7.37 10.52
CA GLY A 149 18.18 8.53 10.65
C GLY A 149 18.09 9.55 9.50
N LEU A 150 17.37 9.25 8.41
CA LEU A 150 17.20 10.17 7.29
C LEU A 150 16.12 11.25 7.54
N ASP A 151 15.29 11.07 8.57
CA ASP A 151 14.04 11.82 8.77
C ASP A 151 14.23 13.18 9.48
N GLU A 152 15.38 13.46 10.09
CA GLU A 152 15.50 14.58 11.03
C GLU A 152 15.72 15.98 10.41
N SER A 153 16.06 16.08 9.11
CA SER A 153 16.32 17.41 8.49
C SER A 153 16.37 17.46 6.96
N SER A 154 16.06 16.38 6.24
CA SER A 154 16.34 16.26 4.80
C SER A 154 15.17 16.68 3.89
N PRO A 155 15.45 17.09 2.64
CA PRO A 155 14.46 17.15 1.56
C PRO A 155 13.74 15.80 1.39
N VAL A 156 12.55 15.80 0.77
CA VAL A 156 11.78 14.59 0.44
C VAL A 156 12.70 13.55 -0.21
N THR A 157 12.95 12.46 0.51
CA THR A 157 13.94 11.44 0.09
C THR A 157 13.39 10.49 -0.95
N HIS A 158 12.06 10.37 -1.06
CA HIS A 158 11.36 9.34 -1.86
C HIS A 158 11.68 7.90 -1.41
N LEU A 159 12.16 7.73 -0.18
CA LEU A 159 12.28 6.45 0.51
C LEU A 159 11.15 6.31 1.53
N GLN A 160 10.81 5.08 1.91
CA GLN A 160 9.89 4.84 3.02
C GLN A 160 10.54 5.28 4.34
N THR A 161 9.81 6.01 5.17
CA THR A 161 10.21 6.46 6.50
C THR A 161 9.92 5.40 7.56
N VAL A 162 10.82 5.29 8.54
CA VAL A 162 10.64 4.47 9.75
C VAL A 162 10.09 5.34 10.87
N GLU A 163 8.78 5.26 11.08
CA GLU A 163 8.09 5.98 12.18
C GLU A 163 8.53 5.46 13.54
N LYS A 164 8.75 4.15 13.62
CA LYS A 164 9.14 3.49 14.86
C LYS A 164 9.89 2.21 14.60
N LEU A 165 10.95 2.01 15.36
CA LEU A 165 11.74 0.79 15.39
C LEU A 165 11.75 0.23 16.81
N SER A 166 11.41 -1.04 16.98
CA SER A 166 11.44 -1.70 18.29
C SER A 166 11.89 -3.14 18.21
N VAL A 167 12.71 -3.55 19.17
CA VAL A 167 13.11 -4.96 19.36
C VAL A 167 12.30 -5.51 20.53
N LYS A 168 11.53 -6.58 20.27
CA LYS A 168 10.75 -7.27 21.29
C LYS A 168 11.65 -8.15 22.15
N ARG A 169 11.18 -8.52 23.36
CA ARG A 169 11.94 -9.36 24.31
C ARG A 169 12.33 -10.73 23.75
N ASP A 170 11.56 -11.24 22.79
CA ASP A 170 11.81 -12.50 22.08
C ASP A 170 12.75 -12.34 20.87
N GLY A 171 13.36 -11.17 20.70
CA GLY A 171 14.31 -10.89 19.63
C GLY A 171 13.68 -10.56 18.27
N ARG A 172 12.34 -10.42 18.20
CA ARG A 172 11.67 -9.96 16.97
C ARG A 172 11.90 -8.47 16.75
N LEU A 173 12.22 -8.10 15.51
CA LEU A 173 12.30 -6.71 15.07
C LEU A 173 10.93 -6.28 14.56
N VAL A 174 10.39 -5.18 15.09
CA VAL A 174 9.12 -4.59 14.67
C VAL A 174 9.34 -3.17 14.20
N VAL A 175 8.90 -2.89 12.98
CA VAL A 175 9.09 -1.63 12.28
C VAL A 175 7.73 -1.08 11.87
N GLU A 176 7.45 0.18 12.17
CA GLU A 176 6.30 0.93 11.64
C GLU A 176 6.80 1.81 10.49
N LEU A 177 6.21 1.64 9.30
CA LEU A 177 6.68 2.24 8.04
C LEU A 177 5.61 3.14 7.42
N SER A 178 6.00 4.34 7.00
CA SER A 178 5.14 5.30 6.29
C SER A 178 5.92 5.96 5.13
N PRO A 179 5.29 6.64 4.17
CA PRO A 179 3.86 6.62 3.88
C PRO A 179 3.43 5.24 3.33
N ILE A 180 2.11 5.06 3.21
CA ILE A 180 1.52 3.91 2.49
C ILE A 180 1.12 4.39 1.10
N GLY A 181 1.64 3.73 0.07
CA GLY A 181 1.31 4.00 -1.34
C GLY A 181 0.85 2.74 -2.07
N TYR A 182 0.25 2.90 -3.24
CA TYR A 182 -0.26 1.80 -4.06
C TYR A 182 0.54 1.59 -5.34
N LEU A 183 0.52 0.36 -5.85
CA LEU A 183 1.11 0.03 -7.14
C LEU A 183 0.28 0.66 -8.27
N ARG A 184 0.94 1.48 -9.11
CA ARG A 184 0.36 2.14 -10.29
C ARG A 184 1.50 2.46 -11.23
N LEU A 185 1.34 2.35 -12.54
CA LEU A 185 2.36 2.81 -13.52
C LEU A 185 2.30 4.34 -13.68
N PRO A 186 3.46 5.03 -13.85
CA PRO A 186 3.43 6.41 -14.31
C PRO A 186 2.82 6.46 -15.71
N THR A 187 2.10 7.52 -16.02
CA THR A 187 1.78 7.84 -17.42
C THR A 187 3.02 8.41 -18.13
N ILE A 188 2.97 8.55 -19.45
CA ILE A 188 4.03 9.19 -20.24
C ILE A 188 4.39 10.57 -19.67
N ASP A 189 3.39 11.38 -19.33
CA ASP A 189 3.57 12.73 -18.77
C ASP A 189 4.24 12.72 -17.38
N GLU A 190 4.06 11.63 -16.62
CA GLU A 190 4.61 11.48 -15.27
C GLU A 190 5.97 10.80 -15.25
N LEU A 191 6.45 10.25 -16.39
CA LEU A 191 7.65 9.41 -16.44
C LEU A 191 8.90 10.17 -15.98
N SER A 192 9.05 11.42 -16.40
CA SER A 192 10.17 12.28 -16.00
C SER A 192 10.18 12.53 -14.48
N GLU A 193 9.00 12.80 -13.91
CA GLU A 193 8.85 13.03 -12.47
C GLU A 193 9.06 11.74 -11.66
N TRP A 194 8.52 10.62 -12.13
CA TRP A 194 8.77 9.29 -11.58
C TRP A 194 10.27 8.97 -11.55
N LEU A 195 10.96 9.16 -12.67
CA LEU A 195 12.39 8.88 -12.77
C LEU A 195 13.19 9.79 -11.83
N ARG A 196 12.83 11.07 -11.74
CA ARG A 196 13.43 12.03 -10.80
C ARG A 196 13.26 11.55 -9.35
N HIS A 197 12.07 11.09 -8.96
CA HIS A 197 11.81 10.55 -7.62
C HIS A 197 12.65 9.32 -7.33
N MET A 198 12.73 8.36 -8.25
CA MET A 198 13.53 7.14 -8.08
C MET A 198 15.03 7.43 -8.00
N LEU A 199 15.56 8.30 -8.88
CA LEU A 199 16.96 8.71 -8.82
C LEU A 199 17.28 9.48 -7.53
N THR A 200 16.32 10.25 -7.00
CA THR A 200 16.48 10.92 -5.70
C THR A 200 16.54 9.91 -4.56
N ALA A 201 15.65 8.92 -4.53
CA ALA A 201 15.66 7.83 -3.56
C ALA A 201 17.00 7.08 -3.55
N LEU A 202 17.49 6.70 -4.74
CA LEU A 202 18.77 6.01 -4.87
C LEU A 202 19.94 6.88 -4.46
N LYS A 203 19.94 8.18 -4.79
CA LYS A 203 20.97 9.11 -4.35
C LYS A 203 21.10 9.13 -2.81
N TYR A 204 19.98 9.21 -2.09
CA TYR A 204 20.01 9.20 -0.63
C TYR A 204 20.45 7.85 -0.07
N TRP A 205 19.90 6.76 -0.60
CA TRP A 205 20.23 5.43 -0.11
C TRP A 205 21.69 5.04 -0.37
N HIS A 206 22.20 5.36 -1.56
CA HIS A 206 23.61 5.19 -1.93
C HIS A 206 24.51 6.10 -1.10
N GLY A 207 24.06 7.32 -0.78
CA GLY A 207 24.74 8.23 0.14
C GLY A 207 24.92 7.65 1.55
N CYS A 208 24.05 6.74 1.97
CA CYS A 208 24.17 5.99 3.23
C CYS A 208 25.08 4.75 3.12
N GLY A 209 25.68 4.49 1.96
CA GLY A 209 26.54 3.33 1.74
C GLY A 209 25.78 2.01 1.48
N TYR A 210 24.49 2.07 1.17
CA TYR A 210 23.66 0.91 0.87
C TYR A 210 23.24 0.85 -0.59
N CYS A 211 23.25 -0.36 -1.16
CA CYS A 211 22.48 -0.69 -2.37
C CYS A 211 21.10 -1.20 -1.94
N HIS A 212 20.07 -0.95 -2.75
CA HIS A 212 18.73 -1.48 -2.54
C HIS A 212 18.67 -2.99 -2.83
N GLY A 213 19.27 -3.44 -3.94
CA GLY A 213 19.45 -4.87 -4.26
C GLY A 213 18.25 -5.58 -4.89
N ASP A 214 17.02 -5.11 -4.67
CA ASP A 214 15.80 -5.62 -5.32
C ASP A 214 14.97 -4.49 -5.92
N ILE A 215 15.56 -3.63 -6.77
CA ILE A 215 14.75 -2.62 -7.46
C ILE A 215 13.93 -3.31 -8.54
N ARG A 216 12.62 -3.11 -8.44
CA ARG A 216 11.63 -3.65 -9.37
C ARG A 216 10.31 -2.98 -9.09
N TRP A 217 9.41 -3.13 -10.05
CA TRP A 217 8.14 -2.45 -10.07
C TRP A 217 7.30 -2.59 -8.80
N ARG A 218 7.19 -3.81 -8.25
CA ARG A 218 6.44 -4.07 -7.00
C ARG A 218 6.97 -3.32 -5.77
N ASN A 219 8.20 -2.82 -5.82
CA ASN A 219 8.86 -2.10 -4.73
C ASN A 219 8.81 -0.57 -4.96
N ILE A 220 8.00 -0.11 -5.91
CA ILE A 220 7.77 1.31 -6.19
C ILE A 220 6.28 1.59 -6.09
N VAL A 221 5.90 2.58 -5.28
CA VAL A 221 4.49 2.90 -5.01
C VAL A 221 4.19 4.38 -5.20
N LEU A 222 2.98 4.68 -5.65
CA LEU A 222 2.46 6.04 -5.68
C LEU A 222 1.81 6.37 -4.34
N VAL A 223 2.21 7.48 -3.76
CA VAL A 223 1.60 8.05 -2.56
C VAL A 223 0.71 9.22 -2.98
N PRO A 224 -0.62 9.11 -2.84
CA PRO A 224 -1.52 10.21 -3.11
C PRO A 224 -1.55 11.16 -1.91
N THR A 225 -1.42 12.46 -2.16
CA THR A 225 -1.63 13.53 -1.17
C THR A 225 -2.75 14.46 -1.63
N SER A 226 -3.19 15.38 -0.76
CA SER A 226 -4.18 16.38 -1.13
C SER A 226 -3.63 17.33 -2.19
N GLY A 227 -3.94 17.07 -3.46
CA GLY A 227 -3.63 17.93 -4.60
C GLY A 227 -2.37 17.56 -5.40
N PHE A 228 -1.59 16.57 -4.96
CA PHE A 228 -0.44 16.06 -5.71
C PHE A 228 -0.21 14.57 -5.39
N SER A 229 0.78 13.97 -6.04
CA SER A 229 1.22 12.61 -5.74
C SER A 229 2.71 12.49 -5.96
N TYR A 230 3.35 11.54 -5.29
CA TYR A 230 4.77 11.29 -5.47
C TYR A 230 5.07 9.80 -5.37
N TRP A 231 6.21 9.41 -5.94
CA TRP A 231 6.65 8.02 -5.96
C TRP A 231 7.61 7.77 -4.80
N VAL A 232 7.50 6.59 -4.21
CA VAL A 232 8.33 6.13 -3.10
C VAL A 232 8.89 4.75 -3.41
N LEU A 233 10.19 4.59 -3.19
CA LEU A 233 10.88 3.30 -3.19
C LEU A 233 10.71 2.66 -1.80
N ILE A 234 10.19 1.43 -1.78
CA ILE A 234 9.85 0.67 -0.56
C ILE A 234 10.60 -0.66 -0.54
N ASP A 235 10.46 -1.38 0.57
CA ASP A 235 11.01 -2.74 0.76
C ASP A 235 12.55 -2.83 0.72
N MET A 236 13.18 -2.12 1.66
CA MET A 236 14.64 -2.09 1.82
C MET A 236 15.22 -3.42 2.36
N ASP A 237 14.43 -4.48 2.52
CA ASP A 237 14.82 -5.75 3.16
C ASP A 237 16.00 -6.44 2.46
N GLU A 238 16.15 -6.27 1.15
CA GLU A 238 17.28 -6.84 0.39
C GLU A 238 18.51 -5.93 0.34
N SER A 239 18.47 -4.79 1.03
CA SER A 239 19.57 -3.83 1.03
C SER A 239 20.84 -4.40 1.63
N ARG A 240 21.97 -4.07 1.01
CA ARG A 240 23.29 -4.49 1.47
C ARG A 240 24.28 -3.35 1.29
N GLN A 241 25.24 -3.29 2.21
CA GLN A 241 26.41 -2.44 2.02
C GLN A 241 27.23 -2.91 0.80
N LEU A 242 27.95 -1.99 0.16
CA LEU A 242 28.71 -2.30 -1.05
C LEU A 242 29.67 -3.48 -0.87
N ASN A 243 29.75 -4.33 -1.90
CA ASN A 243 30.68 -5.46 -1.99
C ASN A 243 30.54 -6.54 -0.88
N THR A 244 29.54 -6.44 -0.01
CA THR A 244 29.30 -7.43 1.06
C THR A 244 28.60 -8.69 0.56
N THR A 245 27.81 -8.59 -0.52
CA THR A 245 27.11 -9.73 -1.12
C THR A 245 27.50 -9.95 -2.58
N THR A 246 27.26 -11.18 -3.05
CA THR A 246 27.34 -11.56 -4.46
C THR A 246 25.93 -11.74 -5.00
N ILE A 247 25.67 -11.21 -6.20
CA ILE A 247 24.41 -11.36 -6.90
C ILE A 247 24.23 -12.83 -7.28
N ARG A 248 23.24 -13.50 -6.67
CA ARG A 248 22.96 -14.93 -6.88
C ARG A 248 21.68 -15.20 -7.66
N TRP A 249 20.83 -14.19 -7.82
CA TRP A 249 19.60 -14.32 -8.59
C TRP A 249 19.88 -14.25 -10.09
N LYS A 250 18.95 -14.77 -10.88
CA LYS A 250 19.04 -14.80 -12.34
C LYS A 250 18.97 -13.37 -12.88
N HIS A 251 20.13 -12.80 -13.14
CA HIS A 251 20.33 -11.43 -13.61
C HIS A 251 21.56 -11.40 -14.53
N ARG A 252 21.65 -10.42 -15.43
CA ARG A 252 22.84 -10.21 -16.29
C ARG A 252 24.16 -9.98 -15.53
N TYR A 253 24.09 -9.78 -14.21
CA TYR A 253 25.25 -9.56 -13.33
C TYR A 253 25.40 -10.66 -12.27
N GLN A 254 24.81 -11.84 -12.51
CA GLN A 254 25.00 -12.98 -11.64
C GLN A 254 26.49 -13.27 -11.42
N GLY A 255 26.89 -13.47 -10.17
CA GLY A 255 28.29 -13.66 -9.77
C GLY A 255 29.04 -12.36 -9.45
N HIS A 256 28.52 -11.18 -9.81
CA HIS A 256 29.14 -9.91 -9.45
C HIS A 256 28.93 -9.57 -7.96
N LYS A 257 29.82 -8.77 -7.41
CA LYS A 257 29.63 -8.11 -6.11
C LYS A 257 28.61 -6.98 -6.25
N LEU A 258 27.62 -6.91 -5.36
CA LEU A 258 26.59 -5.86 -5.41
C LEU A 258 27.21 -4.47 -5.20
N ARG A 259 26.75 -3.50 -5.99
CA ARG A 259 27.28 -2.12 -6.14
C ARG A 259 26.14 -1.23 -6.64
N PHE A 260 26.27 0.08 -6.44
CA PHE A 260 25.27 1.09 -6.81
C PHE A 260 24.82 1.03 -8.28
N GLN A 261 25.73 0.74 -9.20
CA GLN A 261 25.42 0.61 -10.62
C GLN A 261 24.37 -0.48 -10.90
N HIS A 262 24.32 -1.53 -10.07
CA HIS A 262 23.36 -2.61 -10.25
C HIS A 262 21.93 -2.16 -9.94
N ASP A 263 21.75 -1.27 -8.97
CA ASP A 263 20.46 -0.64 -8.69
C ASP A 263 19.99 0.22 -9.89
N LEU A 264 20.90 0.98 -10.50
CA LEU A 264 20.57 1.78 -11.69
C LEU A 264 20.19 0.90 -12.88
N CYS A 265 20.87 -0.23 -13.08
CA CYS A 265 20.49 -1.20 -14.11
C CYS A 265 19.13 -1.83 -13.82
N GLN A 266 18.86 -2.22 -12.57
CA GLN A 266 17.54 -2.73 -12.19
C GLN A 266 16.42 -1.71 -12.42
N LEU A 267 16.67 -0.43 -12.14
CA LEU A 267 15.73 0.64 -12.43
C LEU A 267 15.47 0.77 -13.94
N ALA A 268 16.52 0.71 -14.76
CA ALA A 268 16.42 0.76 -16.22
C ALA A 268 15.73 -0.47 -16.83
N ASP A 269 15.93 -1.65 -16.25
CA ASP A 269 15.36 -2.94 -16.69
C ASP A 269 13.89 -3.10 -16.23
N THR A 270 13.29 -2.08 -15.59
CA THR A 270 11.88 -2.15 -15.20
C THR A 270 11.02 -2.20 -16.47
N PRO A 271 10.19 -3.24 -16.68
CA PRO A 271 9.66 -3.66 -17.99
C PRO A 271 9.00 -2.58 -18.85
N GLU A 272 8.44 -1.55 -18.23
CA GLU A 272 7.68 -0.51 -18.91
C GLU A 272 8.53 0.66 -19.44
N LEU A 273 9.73 0.90 -18.87
CA LEU A 273 10.72 1.83 -19.47
C LEU A 273 11.15 1.35 -20.86
N THR A 274 11.23 0.04 -21.07
CA THR A 274 11.67 -0.55 -22.34
C THR A 274 10.56 -0.68 -23.38
N ALA A 275 9.29 -0.79 -22.99
CA ALA A 275 8.18 -0.99 -23.93
C ALA A 275 7.54 0.34 -24.36
N GLU A 276 7.31 1.28 -23.44
CA GLU A 276 6.64 2.55 -23.77
C GLU A 276 7.60 3.62 -24.29
N VAL A 277 8.87 3.66 -23.85
CA VAL A 277 9.88 4.54 -24.48
C VAL A 277 10.15 4.07 -25.92
N ALA A 278 10.20 2.76 -26.17
CA ALA A 278 10.38 2.22 -27.52
C ALA A 278 9.21 2.60 -28.45
N LEU A 279 7.97 2.56 -27.97
CA LEU A 279 6.78 3.00 -28.72
C LEU A 279 6.76 4.52 -28.94
N ALA A 280 7.08 5.32 -27.92
CA ALA A 280 7.15 6.78 -28.05
C ALA A 280 8.26 7.24 -29.02
N THR A 281 9.40 6.53 -29.09
CA THR A 281 10.46 6.82 -30.07
C THR A 281 10.13 6.36 -31.50
N LEU A 282 9.14 5.50 -31.69
CA LEU A 282 8.70 5.07 -33.03
C LEU A 282 7.66 6.02 -33.63
N GLU A 283 6.85 6.69 -32.80
CA GLU A 283 5.88 7.70 -33.28
C GLU A 283 6.51 9.07 -33.59
N GLU A 284 7.77 9.32 -33.21
CA GLU A 284 8.52 10.53 -33.60
C GLU A 284 9.39 10.34 -34.87
N VAL A 285 9.32 9.19 -35.54
CA VAL A 285 10.11 8.87 -36.76
C VAL A 285 9.23 8.54 -37.98
N GLU A 286 7.92 8.79 -37.93
CA GLU A 286 7.03 8.84 -39.11
C GLU A 286 6.48 10.26 -39.35
#